data_AF-A0A1Y3WKE9-F1
#
_entry.id   AF-A0A1Y3WKE9-F1
#
_cell.length_a   1.000
_cell.length_b   1.000
_cell.length_c   1.000
_cell.angle_alpha   90.00
_cell.angle_beta   90.00
_cell.angle_gamma   90.00
#
_symmetry.space_group_name_H-M   'P 1'
#
loop_
_entity.id
_entity.type
_entity.pdbx_description
1 polymer ?
#
loop_
_entity_poly.entity_id
_entity_poly.type
_entity_poly.pdbx_seq_one_letter_code
_entity_poly.pdbx_strand_id
1 'polypeptide(L)'
;MAYIDCVVDTHPMAKEMQSVSTHIKGTTAAVVGMRAAVIQAEEEAADHVCDNVNRGFYTLIHSQISQKIAKLQSEVDSHLMKLNQLRKQLLSIKGRMERDYGMISQRYIKLFNGLNKSLQQRVYELDKPTIEFSVKEVNTCFNRTKLLTATVPVSQCESLSISQKILASNMKYRGLRVIDSMTKFLADMNTQKQLTDQILLPEQTDVPEQHLVIPVLISESNLDKYGNKRVDIFITQAGLSPKSQERIKNAVNEAALSFEWKEGAINDEVKNEFSKILSASTSSQRVKDMAHSLFVSHSFQTIKMQ
;
A
#
# COMPACT_ATOMS: atom_id res chain seq x y z
N MET A 1 107.52 -35.61 92.82
CA MET A 1 106.56 -34.97 91.88
C MET A 1 105.45 -34.39 92.72
N ALA A 2 105.36 -33.07 92.83
CA ALA A 2 104.28 -32.43 93.56
C ALA A 2 103.01 -32.49 92.71
N TYR A 3 101.99 -33.21 93.18
CA TYR A 3 100.65 -33.17 92.61
C TYR A 3 99.97 -31.92 93.18
N ILE A 4 99.73 -30.94 92.32
CA ILE A 4 98.96 -29.74 92.69
C ILE A 4 97.52 -30.06 92.32
N ASP A 5 96.71 -30.40 93.32
CA ASP A 5 95.28 -30.59 93.17
C ASP A 5 94.62 -29.21 93.02
N CYS A 6 94.34 -28.81 91.78
CA CYS A 6 93.67 -27.55 91.49
C CYS A 6 92.15 -27.79 91.51
N VAL A 7 91.52 -27.42 92.61
CA VAL A 7 90.06 -27.31 92.68
C VAL A 7 89.67 -26.07 91.90
N VAL A 8 89.32 -26.26 90.63
CA VAL A 8 88.83 -25.20 89.76
C VAL A 8 87.40 -24.89 90.15
N ASP A 9 87.18 -23.75 90.78
CA ASP A 9 85.84 -23.28 91.12
C ASP A 9 85.09 -22.92 89.82
N THR A 10 84.10 -23.73 89.46
CA THR A 10 83.27 -23.54 88.26
C THR A 10 82.08 -22.61 88.48
N HIS A 11 81.83 -22.14 89.71
CA HIS A 11 80.75 -21.20 90.03
C HIS A 11 80.79 -19.89 89.22
N PRO A 12 81.95 -19.22 89.01
CA PRO A 12 81.98 -18.01 88.18
C PRO A 12 81.59 -18.28 86.72
N MET A 13 81.99 -19.42 86.16
CA MET A 13 81.59 -19.81 84.79
C MET A 13 80.11 -20.16 84.70
N ALA A 14 79.56 -20.87 85.69
CA ALA A 14 78.13 -21.19 85.74
C ALA A 14 77.26 -19.92 85.84
N LYS A 15 77.72 -18.90 86.57
CA LYS A 15 77.02 -17.61 86.73
C LYS A 15 77.00 -16.81 85.41
N GLU A 16 78.10 -16.80 84.67
CA GLU A 16 78.16 -16.20 83.33
C GLU A 16 77.31 -16.97 82.31
N MET A 17 77.33 -18.31 82.36
CA MET A 17 76.49 -19.13 81.47
C MET A 17 75.00 -18.95 81.74
N GLN A 18 74.61 -18.71 83.00
CA GLN A 18 73.25 -18.35 83.39
C GLN A 18 72.87 -16.95 82.91
N SER A 19 73.78 -15.98 82.97
CA SER A 19 73.60 -14.62 82.43
C SER A 19 73.37 -14.64 80.91
N VAL A 20 74.19 -15.42 80.19
CA VAL A 20 74.08 -15.62 78.73
C VAL A 20 72.79 -16.34 78.37
N SER A 21 72.40 -17.40 79.07
CA SER A 21 71.12 -18.10 78.87
C SER A 21 69.93 -17.15 79.10
N THR A 22 70.01 -16.25 80.08
CA THR A 22 68.93 -15.28 80.38
C THR A 22 68.83 -14.21 79.29
N HIS A 23 69.96 -13.72 78.79
CA HIS A 23 70.00 -12.82 77.62
C HIS A 23 69.44 -13.50 76.37
N ILE A 24 69.85 -14.73 76.06
CA ILE A 24 69.35 -15.49 74.91
C ILE A 24 67.83 -15.71 75.02
N LYS A 25 67.32 -16.04 76.22
CA LYS A 25 65.87 -16.17 76.45
C LYS A 25 65.13 -14.84 76.27
N GLY A 26 65.70 -13.73 76.77
CA GLY A 26 65.15 -12.39 76.58
C GLY A 26 65.14 -11.96 75.12
N THR A 27 66.22 -12.20 74.38
CA THR A 27 66.31 -11.95 72.93
C THR A 27 65.36 -12.84 72.15
N THR A 28 65.20 -14.12 72.54
CA THR A 28 64.24 -15.03 71.89
C THR A 28 62.81 -14.57 72.11
N ALA A 29 62.46 -14.15 73.34
CA ALA A 29 61.14 -13.59 73.64
C ALA A 29 60.88 -12.29 72.87
N ALA A 30 61.88 -11.41 72.74
CA ALA A 30 61.78 -10.19 71.94
C ALA A 30 61.60 -10.48 70.45
N VAL A 31 62.31 -11.49 69.90
CA VAL A 31 62.16 -11.90 68.50
C VAL A 31 60.81 -12.56 68.25
N VAL A 32 60.31 -13.39 69.18
CA VAL A 32 58.97 -13.98 69.08
C VAL A 32 57.90 -12.90 69.18
N GLY A 33 58.05 -11.93 70.08
CA GLY A 33 57.15 -10.77 70.20
C GLY A 33 57.17 -9.89 68.96
N MET A 34 58.35 -9.62 68.39
CA MET A 34 58.49 -8.88 67.14
C MET A 34 57.86 -9.65 65.97
N ARG A 35 58.05 -10.97 65.86
CA ARG A 35 57.40 -11.78 64.83
C ARG A 35 55.89 -11.76 64.97
N ALA A 36 55.37 -11.89 66.19
CA ALA A 36 53.93 -11.78 66.44
C ALA A 36 53.39 -10.39 66.07
N ALA A 37 54.12 -9.32 66.42
CA ALA A 37 53.75 -7.96 66.04
C ALA A 37 53.81 -7.71 64.52
N VAL A 38 54.78 -8.30 63.82
CA VAL A 38 54.88 -8.23 62.35
C VAL A 38 53.73 -8.99 61.70
N ILE A 39 53.40 -10.19 62.18
CA ILE A 39 52.26 -10.97 61.67
C ILE A 39 50.95 -10.21 61.90
N GLN A 40 50.76 -9.61 63.08
CA GLN A 40 49.58 -8.80 63.37
C GLN A 40 49.52 -7.56 62.47
N ALA A 41 50.64 -6.88 62.23
CA ALA A 41 50.71 -5.75 61.32
C ALA A 41 50.46 -6.15 59.85
N GLU A 42 50.89 -7.34 59.43
CA GLU A 42 50.58 -7.89 58.10
C GLU A 42 49.10 -8.23 57.95
N GLU A 43 48.46 -8.78 58.99
CA GLU A 43 47.03 -9.08 59.00
C GLU A 43 46.19 -7.80 58.94
N GLU A 44 46.49 -6.81 59.78
CA GLU A 44 45.83 -5.50 59.74
C GLU A 44 46.04 -4.77 58.40
N ALA A 45 47.25 -4.87 57.83
CA ALA A 45 47.54 -4.30 56.51
C ALA A 45 46.78 -5.05 55.39
N ALA A 46 46.67 -6.37 55.47
CA ALA A 46 45.93 -7.18 54.51
C ALA A 46 44.43 -6.87 54.55
N ASP A 47 43.84 -6.78 55.75
CA ASP A 47 42.43 -6.39 55.93
C ASP A 47 42.17 -4.99 55.41
N HIS A 48 43.05 -4.03 55.72
CA HIS A 48 42.93 -2.66 55.20
C HIS A 48 43.03 -2.60 53.67
N VAL A 49 43.87 -3.44 53.05
CA VAL A 49 43.95 -3.55 51.58
C VAL A 49 42.68 -4.18 51.02
N CYS A 50 42.21 -5.28 51.60
CA CYS A 50 40.98 -5.96 51.18
C CYS A 50 39.75 -5.04 51.26
N ASP A 51 39.59 -4.30 52.35
CA ASP A 51 38.48 -3.36 52.52
C ASP A 51 38.53 -2.20 51.52
N ASN A 52 39.72 -1.66 51.27
CA ASN A 52 39.89 -0.61 50.26
C ASN A 52 39.62 -1.12 48.84
N VAL A 53 40.04 -2.34 48.52
CA VAL A 53 39.75 -2.98 47.23
C VAL A 53 38.26 -3.22 47.08
N ASN A 54 37.59 -3.77 48.10
CA ASN A 54 36.14 -3.99 48.09
C ASN A 54 35.36 -2.68 47.93
N ARG A 55 35.75 -1.64 48.67
CA ARG A 55 35.12 -0.32 48.58
C ARG A 55 35.35 0.34 47.22
N GLY A 56 36.56 0.22 46.68
CA GLY A 56 36.92 0.71 45.35
C GLY A 56 36.12 0.00 44.27
N PHE A 57 36.05 -1.34 44.32
CA PHE A 57 35.28 -2.15 43.40
C PHE A 57 33.78 -1.82 43.46
N TYR A 58 33.20 -1.77 44.66
CA TYR A 58 31.80 -1.39 44.85
C TYR A 58 31.50 -0.02 44.25
N THR A 59 32.36 0.96 44.52
CA THR A 59 32.22 2.33 43.99
C THR A 59 32.32 2.37 42.46
N LEU A 60 33.25 1.62 41.88
CA LEU A 60 33.41 1.51 40.42
C LEU A 60 32.19 0.87 39.77
N ILE A 61 31.68 -0.24 40.33
CA ILE A 61 30.48 -0.90 39.83
C ILE A 61 29.26 0.01 39.94
N HIS A 62 29.07 0.70 41.07
CA HIS A 62 28.00 1.69 41.21
C HIS A 62 28.10 2.80 40.15
N SER A 63 29.29 3.35 39.95
CA SER A 63 29.53 4.39 38.94
C SER A 63 29.21 3.90 37.53
N GLN A 64 29.66 2.69 37.16
CA GLN A 64 29.38 2.10 35.85
C GLN A 64 27.89 1.82 35.64
N ILE A 65 27.19 1.33 36.66
CA ILE A 65 25.74 1.11 36.61
C ILE A 65 25.03 2.46 36.43
N SER A 66 25.38 3.48 37.22
CA SER A 66 24.82 4.82 37.09
C SER A 66 25.07 5.43 35.70
N GLN A 67 26.26 5.25 35.12
CA GLN A 67 26.56 5.70 33.77
C GLN A 67 25.72 4.97 32.71
N LYS A 68 25.52 3.66 32.85
CA LYS A 68 24.65 2.89 31.95
C LYS A 68 23.19 3.33 32.06
N ILE A 69 22.69 3.57 33.27
CA ILE A 69 21.33 4.09 33.50
C ILE A 69 21.17 5.46 32.83
N ALA A 70 22.11 6.38 33.05
CA ALA A 70 22.07 7.71 32.45
C ALA A 70 22.09 7.66 30.91
N LYS A 71 22.89 6.75 30.34
CA LYS A 71 22.93 6.53 28.88
C LYS A 71 21.58 6.02 28.35
N LEU A 72 21.02 4.99 28.99
CA LEU A 72 19.72 4.42 28.58
C LEU A 72 18.60 5.45 28.73
N GLN A 73 18.60 6.24 29.80
CA GLN A 73 17.63 7.30 30.00
C GLN A 73 17.72 8.37 28.90
N SER A 74 18.95 8.78 28.52
CA SER A 74 19.15 9.71 27.40
C SER A 74 18.67 9.14 26.06
N GLU A 75 18.90 7.85 25.80
CA GLU A 75 18.40 7.19 24.59
C GLU A 75 16.86 7.18 24.58
N VAL A 76 16.22 6.82 25.70
CA VAL A 76 14.76 6.83 25.85
C VAL A 76 14.19 8.23 25.61
N ASP A 77 14.77 9.26 26.20
CA ASP A 77 14.34 10.66 26.02
C ASP A 77 14.46 11.09 24.55
N SER A 78 15.54 10.70 23.87
CA SER A 78 15.73 10.96 22.44
C SER A 78 14.65 10.29 21.58
N HIS A 79 14.27 9.06 21.91
CA HIS A 79 13.23 8.31 21.21
C HIS A 79 11.84 8.89 21.47
N LEU A 80 11.53 9.30 22.71
CA LEU A 80 10.30 9.99 23.06
C LEU A 80 10.17 11.33 22.32
N MET A 81 11.28 12.07 22.17
CA MET A 81 11.29 13.31 21.42
C MET A 81 11.00 13.08 19.93
N LYS A 82 11.62 12.05 19.33
CA LYS A 82 11.32 11.62 17.94
C LYS A 82 9.86 11.21 17.77
N LEU A 83 9.32 10.41 18.68
CA LEU A 83 7.90 10.00 18.65
C LEU A 83 6.96 11.21 18.73
N ASN A 84 7.26 12.19 19.59
CA ASN A 84 6.47 13.41 19.67
C ASN A 84 6.55 14.26 18.40
N GLN A 85 7.70 14.32 17.75
CA GLN A 85 7.85 15.01 16.48
C GLN A 85 7.06 14.32 15.36
N LEU A 86 7.15 12.99 15.25
CA LEU A 86 6.36 12.20 14.31
C LEU A 86 4.86 12.36 14.56
N ARG A 87 4.42 12.35 15.82
CA ARG A 87 3.02 12.63 16.19
C ARG A 87 2.56 13.99 15.67
N LYS A 88 3.36 15.05 15.85
CA LYS A 88 3.05 16.40 15.34
C LYS A 88 2.96 16.42 13.81
N GLN A 89 3.86 15.73 13.12
CA GLN A 89 3.84 15.61 11.65
C GLN A 89 2.59 14.87 11.16
N LEU A 90 2.22 13.75 11.79
CA LEU A 90 1.02 13.00 11.45
C LEU A 90 -0.26 13.83 11.65
N LEU A 91 -0.35 14.60 12.73
CA LEU A 91 -1.48 15.51 12.95
C LEU A 91 -1.54 16.61 11.89
N SER A 92 -0.41 17.16 11.47
CA SER A 92 -0.35 18.13 10.37
C SER A 92 -0.78 17.52 9.03
N ILE A 93 -0.38 16.28 8.74
CA ILE A 93 -0.80 15.55 7.55
C ILE A 93 -2.31 15.30 7.59
N LYS A 94 -2.85 14.82 8.72
CA LYS A 94 -4.28 14.63 8.92
C LYS A 94 -5.05 15.93 8.64
N GLY A 95 -4.62 17.05 9.22
CA GLY A 95 -5.27 18.35 9.00
C GLY A 95 -5.13 18.90 7.57
N ARG A 96 -4.16 18.43 6.78
CA ARG A 96 -4.11 18.69 5.33
C ARG A 96 -5.11 17.81 4.60
N MET A 97 -5.12 16.51 4.87
CA MET A 97 -6.06 15.56 4.25
C MET A 97 -7.52 15.95 4.50
N GLU A 98 -7.87 16.40 5.71
CA GLU A 98 -9.24 16.85 6.02
C GLU A 98 -9.65 18.08 5.21
N ARG A 99 -8.74 19.04 5.02
CA ARG A 99 -8.99 20.22 4.18
C ARG A 99 -9.12 19.86 2.71
N ASP A 100 -8.24 19.00 2.21
CA ASP A 100 -8.28 18.55 0.83
C ASP A 100 -9.57 17.77 0.56
N TYR A 101 -9.94 16.87 1.47
CA TYR A 101 -11.22 16.15 1.40
C TYR A 101 -12.41 17.11 1.39
N GLY A 102 -12.42 18.11 2.28
CA GLY A 102 -13.46 19.13 2.31
C GLY A 102 -13.56 19.93 1.00
N MET A 103 -12.42 20.36 0.46
CA MET A 103 -12.34 21.08 -0.82
C MET A 103 -12.88 20.23 -1.98
N ILE A 104 -12.43 18.99 -2.10
CA ILE A 104 -12.83 18.06 -3.16
C ILE A 104 -14.33 17.75 -3.05
N SER A 105 -14.81 17.42 -1.86
CA SER A 105 -16.23 17.14 -1.61
C SER A 105 -17.11 18.33 -1.99
N GLN A 106 -16.75 19.55 -1.56
CA GLN A 106 -17.49 20.76 -1.95
C GLN A 106 -17.49 20.99 -3.46
N ARG A 107 -16.37 20.72 -4.15
CA ARG A 107 -16.29 20.82 -5.61
C ARG A 107 -17.25 19.85 -6.28
N TYR A 108 -17.30 18.59 -5.84
CA TYR A 108 -18.24 17.61 -6.37
C TYR A 108 -19.69 17.98 -6.11
N ILE A 109 -20.02 18.45 -4.89
CA ILE A 109 -21.38 18.92 -4.56
C ILE A 109 -21.81 20.03 -5.53
N LYS A 110 -20.94 21.03 -5.78
CA LYS A 110 -21.23 22.10 -6.74
C LYS A 110 -21.42 21.58 -8.16
N LEU A 111 -20.58 20.64 -8.59
CA LEU A 111 -20.67 20.04 -9.92
C LEU A 111 -21.98 19.28 -10.11
N PHE A 112 -22.35 18.41 -9.16
CA PHE A 112 -23.61 17.66 -9.23
C PHE A 112 -24.83 18.56 -9.19
N ASN A 113 -24.82 19.60 -8.35
CA ASN A 113 -25.92 20.58 -8.32
C ASN A 113 -26.01 21.37 -9.63
N GLY A 114 -24.87 21.71 -10.24
CA GLY A 114 -24.81 22.35 -11.55
C GLY A 114 -25.39 21.45 -12.66
N LEU A 115 -25.01 20.18 -12.66
CA LEU A 115 -25.55 19.18 -13.60
C LEU A 115 -27.05 18.98 -13.41
N ASN A 116 -27.53 18.85 -12.18
CA ASN A 116 -28.96 18.73 -11.89
C ASN A 116 -29.74 19.94 -12.38
N LYS A 117 -29.22 21.16 -12.18
CA LYS A 117 -29.85 22.38 -12.68
C LYS A 117 -29.88 22.43 -14.21
N SER A 118 -28.78 22.03 -14.85
CA SER A 118 -28.72 21.95 -16.32
C SER A 118 -29.71 20.92 -16.88
N LEU A 119 -29.81 19.76 -16.23
CA LEU A 119 -30.77 18.72 -16.60
C LEU A 119 -32.21 19.23 -16.46
N GLN A 120 -32.53 19.88 -15.33
CA GLN A 120 -33.85 20.46 -15.10
C GLN A 120 -34.20 21.50 -16.18
N GLN A 121 -33.28 22.37 -16.54
CA GLN A 121 -33.49 23.35 -17.60
C GLN A 121 -33.70 22.69 -18.97
N ARG A 122 -32.94 21.65 -19.28
CA ARG A 122 -33.05 20.95 -20.55
C ARG A 122 -34.36 20.18 -20.69
N VAL A 123 -34.83 19.55 -19.60
CA VAL A 123 -36.16 18.93 -19.54
C VAL A 123 -37.24 19.99 -19.77
N TYR A 124 -37.13 21.14 -19.09
CA TYR A 124 -38.08 22.24 -19.28
C TYR A 124 -38.11 22.76 -20.72
N GLU A 125 -36.95 22.94 -21.37
CA GLU A 125 -36.87 23.39 -22.77
C GLU A 125 -37.47 22.37 -23.75
N LEU A 126 -37.34 21.07 -23.47
CA LEU A 126 -37.97 20.01 -24.27
C LEU A 126 -39.50 20.01 -24.12
N ASP A 127 -40.01 20.24 -22.92
CA ASP A 127 -41.46 20.24 -22.65
C ASP A 127 -42.14 21.53 -23.13
N LYS A 128 -41.41 22.64 -23.14
CA LYS A 128 -41.90 23.97 -23.52
C LYS A 128 -42.69 24.00 -24.84
N PRO A 129 -42.19 23.51 -25.99
CA PRO A 129 -42.93 23.54 -27.26
C PRO A 129 -44.24 22.74 -27.20
N THR A 130 -44.26 21.60 -26.50
CA THR A 130 -45.47 20.78 -26.34
C THR A 130 -46.55 21.51 -25.55
N ILE A 131 -46.14 22.18 -24.47
CA ILE A 131 -47.05 23.00 -23.64
C ILE A 131 -47.54 24.21 -24.44
N GLU A 132 -46.64 24.91 -25.15
CA GLU A 132 -47.01 26.08 -25.97
C GLU A 132 -47.98 25.71 -27.09
N PHE A 133 -47.75 24.59 -27.79
CA PHE A 133 -48.67 24.07 -28.81
C PHE A 133 -50.06 23.77 -28.22
N SER A 134 -50.09 23.04 -27.10
CA SER A 134 -51.34 22.65 -26.43
C SER A 134 -52.14 23.87 -25.95
N VAL A 135 -51.48 24.91 -25.45
CA VAL A 135 -52.15 26.08 -24.89
C VAL A 135 -52.52 27.11 -25.96
N LYS A 136 -51.62 27.40 -26.91
CA LYS A 136 -51.83 28.49 -27.87
C LYS A 136 -52.46 28.01 -29.18
N GLU A 137 -51.91 26.97 -29.78
CA GLU A 137 -52.34 26.54 -31.12
C GLU A 137 -53.66 25.78 -31.08
N VAL A 138 -53.83 24.83 -30.15
CA VAL A 138 -55.09 24.05 -30.03
C VAL A 138 -56.28 24.99 -29.78
N ASN A 139 -56.14 25.95 -28.86
CA ASN A 139 -57.20 26.92 -28.57
C ASN A 139 -57.50 27.83 -29.76
N THR A 140 -56.47 28.29 -30.49
CA THR A 140 -56.64 29.13 -31.69
C THR A 140 -57.32 28.34 -32.83
N CYS A 141 -56.87 27.12 -33.09
CA CYS A 141 -57.46 26.23 -34.10
C CYS A 141 -58.90 25.84 -33.75
N PHE A 142 -59.20 25.59 -32.48
CA PHE A 142 -60.55 25.31 -32.00
C PHE A 142 -61.48 26.51 -32.21
N ASN A 143 -61.05 27.72 -31.81
CA ASN A 143 -61.84 28.94 -31.98
C ASN A 143 -62.08 29.28 -33.47
N ARG A 144 -61.05 29.16 -34.32
CA ARG A 144 -61.19 29.36 -35.78
C ARG A 144 -62.12 28.32 -36.42
N THR A 145 -62.03 27.06 -35.99
CA THR A 145 -62.90 25.99 -36.49
C THR A 145 -64.36 26.24 -36.10
N LYS A 146 -64.63 26.68 -34.86
CA LYS A 146 -65.97 27.03 -34.39
C LYS A 146 -66.59 28.20 -35.17
N LEU A 147 -65.80 29.21 -35.53
CA LEU A 147 -66.25 30.37 -36.31
C LEU A 147 -66.58 30.02 -37.77
N LEU A 148 -65.79 29.12 -38.38
CA LEU A 148 -66.01 28.65 -39.76
C LEU A 148 -67.26 27.76 -39.91
N THR A 149 -67.63 26.99 -38.88
CA THR A 149 -68.88 26.21 -38.90
C THR A 149 -70.11 27.02 -38.52
N ALA A 150 -69.96 28.14 -37.80
CA ALA A 150 -71.08 28.97 -37.35
C ALA A 150 -71.62 29.95 -38.42
N THR A 151 -70.96 30.09 -39.58
CA THR A 151 -71.37 31.00 -40.66
C THR A 151 -72.09 30.25 -41.78
N VAL A 152 -73.31 29.79 -41.49
CA VAL A 152 -74.26 29.34 -42.52
C VAL A 152 -75.44 30.33 -42.53
N PRO A 153 -75.65 31.13 -43.59
CA PRO A 153 -76.79 32.02 -43.66
C PRO A 153 -78.07 31.18 -43.75
N VAL A 154 -78.95 31.31 -42.75
CA VAL A 154 -80.18 30.52 -42.58
C VAL A 154 -81.31 30.93 -43.53
N SER A 155 -81.07 31.83 -44.51
CA SER A 155 -82.18 32.42 -45.29
C SER A 155 -82.55 31.73 -46.60
N GLN A 156 -81.82 30.74 -47.13
CA GLN A 156 -82.21 30.02 -48.37
C GLN A 156 -81.73 28.56 -48.39
N CYS A 157 -82.63 27.61 -48.64
CA CYS A 157 -82.33 26.16 -48.70
C CYS A 157 -81.27 25.79 -49.75
N GLU A 158 -81.14 26.59 -50.81
CA GLU A 158 -80.11 26.40 -51.85
C GLU A 158 -78.69 26.62 -51.30
N SER A 159 -78.53 27.63 -50.43
CA SER A 159 -77.28 27.94 -49.71
C SER A 159 -76.86 26.84 -48.73
N LEU A 160 -77.81 26.08 -48.16
CA LEU A 160 -77.50 24.97 -47.26
C LEU A 160 -76.80 23.82 -48.00
N SER A 161 -77.30 23.44 -49.18
CA SER A 161 -76.72 22.34 -49.96
C SER A 161 -75.30 22.67 -50.45
N ILE A 162 -75.07 23.91 -50.86
CA ILE A 162 -73.76 24.42 -51.29
C ILE A 162 -72.81 24.51 -50.08
N SER A 163 -73.29 25.03 -48.95
CA SER A 163 -72.51 25.10 -47.72
C SER A 163 -72.10 23.71 -47.21
N GLN A 164 -73.01 22.73 -47.22
CA GLN A 164 -72.70 21.34 -46.89
C GLN A 164 -71.65 20.75 -47.84
N LYS A 165 -71.74 21.02 -49.15
CA LYS A 165 -70.70 20.60 -50.11
C LYS A 165 -69.36 21.27 -49.84
N ILE A 166 -69.33 22.56 -49.48
CA ILE A 166 -68.11 23.29 -49.12
C ILE A 166 -67.50 22.75 -47.82
N LEU A 167 -68.32 22.44 -46.82
CA LEU A 167 -67.87 21.84 -45.56
C LEU A 167 -67.33 20.42 -45.78
N ALA A 168 -68.03 19.59 -46.54
CA ALA A 168 -67.57 18.25 -46.90
C ALA A 168 -66.28 18.31 -47.73
N SER A 169 -66.16 19.26 -48.66
CA SER A 169 -64.95 19.49 -49.46
C SER A 169 -63.78 19.94 -48.58
N ASN A 170 -64.00 20.89 -47.66
CA ASN A 170 -62.99 21.32 -46.69
C ASN A 170 -62.56 20.19 -45.76
N MET A 171 -63.51 19.36 -45.31
CA MET A 171 -63.21 18.20 -44.47
C MET A 171 -62.39 17.15 -45.23
N LYS A 172 -62.74 16.89 -46.50
CA LYS A 172 -61.97 16.00 -47.39
C LYS A 172 -60.56 16.55 -47.65
N TYR A 173 -60.43 17.83 -47.92
CA TYR A 173 -59.14 18.49 -48.12
C TYR A 173 -58.25 18.43 -46.86
N ARG A 174 -58.84 18.70 -45.68
CA ARG A 174 -58.13 18.58 -44.39
C ARG A 174 -57.74 17.12 -44.11
N GLY A 175 -58.63 16.17 -44.35
CA GLY A 175 -58.33 14.74 -44.21
C GLY A 175 -57.18 14.31 -45.13
N LEU A 176 -57.17 14.79 -46.38
CA LEU A 176 -56.09 14.52 -47.31
C LEU A 176 -54.75 15.14 -46.86
N ARG A 177 -54.75 16.36 -46.31
CA ARG A 177 -53.53 16.95 -45.70
C ARG A 177 -53.04 16.15 -44.50
N VAL A 178 -53.94 15.59 -43.68
CA VAL A 178 -53.54 14.74 -42.54
C VAL A 178 -52.88 13.46 -43.05
N ILE A 179 -53.45 12.80 -44.06
CA ILE A 179 -52.85 11.61 -44.69
C ILE A 179 -51.48 11.97 -45.29
N ASP A 180 -51.36 13.10 -45.98
CA ASP A 180 -50.08 13.58 -46.52
C ASP A 180 -49.04 13.87 -45.41
N SER A 181 -49.48 14.44 -44.27
CA SER A 181 -48.58 14.65 -43.13
C SER A 181 -48.15 13.34 -42.46
N MET A 182 -49.05 12.36 -42.34
CA MET A 182 -48.74 11.05 -41.78
C MET A 182 -47.79 10.25 -42.68
N THR A 183 -47.98 10.32 -44.00
CA THR A 183 -47.08 9.66 -44.96
C THR A 183 -45.68 10.25 -44.91
N LYS A 184 -45.55 11.59 -44.82
CA LYS A 184 -44.26 12.25 -44.59
C LYS A 184 -43.62 11.85 -43.27
N PHE A 185 -44.39 11.84 -42.18
CA PHE A 185 -43.89 11.40 -40.88
C PHE A 185 -43.37 9.95 -40.89
N LEU A 186 -44.08 9.02 -41.54
CA LEU A 186 -43.63 7.64 -41.68
C LEU A 186 -42.36 7.52 -42.54
N ALA A 187 -42.23 8.35 -43.59
CA ALA A 187 -41.02 8.41 -44.38
C ALA A 187 -39.83 8.91 -43.54
N ASP A 188 -40.01 10.00 -42.79
CA ASP A 188 -38.99 10.57 -41.91
C ASP A 188 -38.61 9.60 -40.77
N MET A 189 -39.57 8.87 -40.22
CA MET A 189 -39.30 7.87 -39.18
C MET A 189 -38.50 6.68 -39.73
N ASN A 190 -38.78 6.25 -40.97
CA ASN A 190 -38.00 5.19 -41.62
C ASN A 190 -36.57 5.65 -41.95
N THR A 191 -36.37 6.88 -42.42
CA THR A 191 -35.01 7.40 -42.67
C THR A 191 -34.24 7.55 -41.37
N GLN A 192 -34.88 8.02 -40.30
CA GLN A 192 -34.26 8.10 -38.97
C GLN A 192 -33.88 6.72 -38.43
N LYS A 193 -34.73 5.70 -38.64
CA LYS A 193 -34.42 4.31 -38.27
C LYS A 193 -33.19 3.79 -39.02
N GLN A 194 -33.12 4.01 -40.34
CA GLN A 194 -31.96 3.62 -41.14
C GLN A 194 -30.66 4.30 -40.68
N LEU A 195 -30.72 5.60 -40.36
CA LEU A 195 -29.58 6.32 -39.82
C LEU A 195 -29.16 5.78 -38.44
N THR A 196 -30.14 5.43 -37.60
CA THR A 196 -29.87 4.82 -36.29
C THR A 196 -29.20 3.46 -36.44
N ASP A 197 -29.68 2.62 -37.36
CA ASP A 197 -29.10 1.31 -37.67
C ASP A 197 -27.67 1.42 -38.27
N GLN A 198 -27.35 2.53 -38.96
CA GLN A 198 -25.99 2.81 -39.44
C GLN A 198 -25.04 3.31 -38.34
N ILE A 199 -25.56 4.04 -37.35
CA ILE A 199 -24.76 4.59 -36.24
C ILE A 199 -24.51 3.53 -35.16
N LEU A 200 -25.47 2.65 -34.94
CA LEU A 200 -25.28 1.48 -34.10
C LEU A 200 -24.32 0.53 -34.83
N LEU A 201 -23.12 0.33 -34.27
CA LEU A 201 -22.18 -0.66 -34.78
C LEU A 201 -22.92 -2.02 -34.82
N PRO A 202 -23.02 -2.68 -35.99
CA PRO A 202 -23.61 -4.01 -36.03
C PRO A 202 -22.78 -4.89 -35.11
N GLU A 203 -23.44 -5.48 -34.12
CA GLU A 203 -22.84 -6.47 -33.26
C GLU A 203 -22.47 -7.64 -34.18
N GLN A 204 -21.23 -7.64 -34.68
CA GLN A 204 -20.71 -8.70 -35.54
C GLN A 204 -20.70 -9.98 -34.73
N THR A 205 -21.80 -10.72 -34.80
CA THR A 205 -21.99 -11.99 -34.11
C THR A 205 -21.27 -13.14 -34.84
N ASP A 206 -20.73 -12.88 -36.03
CA ASP A 206 -20.05 -13.84 -36.91
C ASP A 206 -18.58 -13.45 -37.18
N VAL A 207 -17.78 -13.24 -36.12
CA VAL A 207 -16.32 -13.39 -36.25
C VAL A 207 -15.97 -14.80 -35.76
N PRO A 208 -15.37 -15.67 -36.60
CA PRO A 208 -14.96 -17.01 -36.16
C PRO A 208 -13.95 -16.85 -35.02
N GLU A 209 -14.29 -17.42 -33.87
CA GLU A 209 -13.44 -17.62 -32.69
C GLU A 209 -12.34 -16.56 -32.50
N GLN A 210 -12.70 -15.39 -31.96
CA GLN A 210 -11.70 -14.51 -31.34
C GLN A 210 -11.11 -15.24 -30.12
N HIS A 211 -10.00 -15.96 -30.34
CA HIS A 211 -9.24 -16.57 -29.25
C HIS A 211 -8.62 -15.46 -28.40
N LEU A 212 -9.23 -15.18 -27.25
CA LEU A 212 -8.67 -14.27 -26.27
C LEU A 212 -7.56 -15.01 -25.52
N VAL A 213 -6.31 -14.71 -25.86
CA VAL A 213 -5.14 -15.31 -25.23
C VAL A 213 -4.78 -14.52 -23.97
N ILE A 214 -4.69 -15.20 -22.84
CA ILE A 214 -4.28 -14.60 -21.57
C ILE A 214 -2.80 -14.97 -21.33
N PRO A 215 -1.90 -13.99 -21.14
CA PRO A 215 -0.52 -14.30 -20.81
C PRO A 215 -0.43 -14.89 -19.40
N VAL A 216 0.29 -16.00 -19.27
CA VAL A 216 0.57 -16.67 -18.00
C VAL A 216 2.07 -16.81 -17.84
N LEU A 217 2.59 -16.42 -16.67
CA LEU A 217 4.01 -16.56 -16.33
C LEU A 217 4.16 -17.71 -15.35
N ILE A 218 5.04 -18.66 -15.67
CA ILE A 218 5.36 -19.81 -14.83
C ILE A 218 6.81 -19.65 -14.37
N SER A 219 7.02 -19.70 -13.06
CA SER A 219 8.34 -19.61 -12.43
C SER A 219 8.65 -20.92 -11.74
N GLU A 220 9.69 -21.62 -12.21
CA GLU A 220 10.21 -22.80 -11.54
C GLU A 220 11.45 -22.41 -10.72
N SER A 221 11.43 -22.68 -9.42
CA SER A 221 12.52 -22.41 -8.50
C SER A 221 12.99 -23.69 -7.80
N ASN A 222 14.29 -23.92 -7.79
CA ASN A 222 14.92 -25.00 -7.04
C ASN A 222 15.38 -24.45 -5.69
N LEU A 223 14.63 -24.75 -4.62
CA LEU A 223 14.88 -24.20 -3.29
C LEU A 223 15.81 -25.09 -2.44
N ASP A 224 15.98 -26.38 -2.79
CA ASP A 224 16.73 -27.34 -1.98
C ASP A 224 17.80 -28.11 -2.78
N LYS A 225 18.89 -28.49 -2.08
CA LYS A 225 19.94 -29.40 -2.59
C LYS A 225 19.41 -30.80 -2.98
N TYR A 226 18.17 -31.12 -2.58
CA TYR A 226 17.47 -32.37 -2.88
C TYR A 226 16.63 -32.32 -4.17
N GLY A 227 16.65 -31.21 -4.92
CA GLY A 227 16.03 -31.14 -6.24
C GLY A 227 14.50 -30.96 -6.24
N ASN A 228 13.92 -30.53 -5.12
CA ASN A 228 12.49 -30.20 -5.07
C ASN A 228 12.22 -28.90 -5.84
N LYS A 229 11.53 -29.05 -6.98
CA LYS A 229 11.11 -27.98 -7.87
C LYS A 229 9.82 -27.36 -7.36
N ARG A 230 9.83 -26.06 -7.09
CA ARG A 230 8.63 -25.29 -6.77
C ARG A 230 8.20 -24.50 -8.00
N VAL A 231 6.97 -24.75 -8.46
CA VAL A 231 6.35 -24.04 -9.59
C VAL A 231 5.35 -23.03 -9.07
N ASP A 232 5.60 -21.74 -9.31
CA ASP A 232 4.67 -20.65 -8.99
C ASP A 232 4.10 -20.07 -10.30
N ILE A 233 2.76 -19.89 -10.38
CA ILE A 233 2.03 -19.42 -11.57
C ILE A 233 1.45 -18.03 -11.34
N PHE A 234 1.83 -17.07 -12.19
CA PHE A 234 1.39 -15.68 -12.15
C PHE A 234 0.47 -15.36 -13.34
N ILE A 235 -0.67 -14.75 -13.05
CA ILE A 235 -1.71 -14.37 -14.03
C ILE A 235 -2.02 -12.89 -13.86
N THR A 236 -2.34 -12.21 -14.96
CA THR A 236 -2.80 -10.82 -14.98
C THR A 236 -4.00 -10.62 -14.05
N GLN A 237 -3.90 -9.66 -13.14
CA GLN A 237 -4.96 -9.34 -12.18
C GLN A 237 -6.01 -8.36 -12.73
N ALA A 238 -5.65 -7.58 -13.76
CA ALA A 238 -6.54 -6.62 -14.38
C ALA A 238 -7.53 -7.30 -15.33
N GLY A 239 -8.84 -7.06 -15.12
CA GLY A 239 -9.90 -7.49 -16.05
C GLY A 239 -10.44 -8.91 -15.88
N LEU A 240 -9.89 -9.73 -14.95
CA LEU A 240 -10.33 -11.10 -14.71
C LEU A 240 -11.03 -11.27 -13.35
N SER A 241 -12.14 -12.00 -13.31
CA SER A 241 -12.83 -12.34 -12.06
C SER A 241 -11.98 -13.29 -11.19
N PRO A 242 -12.09 -13.27 -9.85
CA PRO A 242 -11.31 -14.14 -8.97
C PRO A 242 -11.55 -15.63 -9.26
N LYS A 243 -12.78 -16.03 -9.61
CA LYS A 243 -13.11 -17.41 -10.00
C LYS A 243 -12.44 -17.83 -11.31
N SER A 244 -12.36 -16.92 -12.28
CA SER A 244 -11.67 -17.17 -13.55
C SER A 244 -10.16 -17.34 -13.34
N GLN A 245 -9.57 -16.53 -12.45
CA GLN A 245 -8.15 -16.64 -12.10
C GLN A 245 -7.82 -18.00 -11.48
N GLU A 246 -8.63 -18.49 -10.55
CA GLU A 246 -8.43 -19.81 -9.92
C GLU A 246 -8.56 -20.95 -10.94
N ARG A 247 -9.55 -20.89 -11.83
CA ARG A 247 -9.72 -21.90 -12.90
C ARG A 247 -8.51 -21.98 -13.83
N ILE A 248 -7.98 -20.83 -14.25
CA ILE A 248 -6.80 -20.76 -15.12
C ILE A 248 -5.57 -21.28 -14.37
N LYS A 249 -5.38 -20.89 -13.09
CA LYS A 249 -4.27 -21.41 -12.27
C LYS A 249 -4.30 -22.94 -12.18
N ASN A 250 -5.47 -23.52 -11.92
CA ASN A 250 -5.60 -24.98 -11.79
C ASN A 250 -5.33 -25.68 -13.13
N ALA A 251 -5.91 -25.19 -14.24
CA ALA A 251 -5.70 -25.77 -15.57
C ALA A 251 -4.24 -25.70 -16.01
N VAL A 252 -3.56 -24.57 -15.75
CA VAL A 252 -2.13 -24.42 -16.07
C VAL A 252 -1.27 -25.27 -15.15
N ASN A 253 -1.63 -25.44 -13.87
CA ASN A 253 -0.86 -26.28 -12.95
C ASN A 253 -0.91 -27.77 -13.34
N GLU A 254 -2.05 -28.25 -13.84
CA GLU A 254 -2.18 -29.60 -14.39
C GLU A 254 -1.34 -29.79 -15.67
N ALA A 255 -1.32 -28.78 -16.54
CA ALA A 255 -0.54 -28.82 -17.79
C ALA A 255 0.96 -28.51 -17.61
N ALA A 256 1.35 -27.81 -16.53
CA ALA A 256 2.74 -27.40 -16.29
C ALA A 256 3.71 -28.58 -16.14
N LEU A 257 3.20 -29.74 -15.70
CA LEU A 257 3.97 -30.97 -15.55
C LEU A 257 4.33 -31.64 -16.89
N SER A 258 3.63 -31.30 -17.98
CA SER A 258 3.83 -31.91 -19.30
C SER A 258 4.57 -31.02 -20.30
N PHE A 259 4.97 -29.80 -19.91
CA PHE A 259 5.66 -28.89 -20.83
C PHE A 259 7.16 -29.22 -20.98
N GLU A 260 7.60 -29.40 -22.22
CA GLU A 260 9.01 -29.44 -22.58
C GLU A 260 9.54 -28.01 -22.81
N TRP A 261 10.30 -27.52 -21.84
CA TRP A 261 10.93 -26.21 -21.92
C TRP A 261 12.06 -26.19 -22.96
N LYS A 262 12.04 -25.22 -23.88
CA LYS A 262 13.14 -24.98 -24.84
C LYS A 262 13.85 -23.68 -24.50
N GLU A 263 15.18 -23.68 -24.54
CA GLU A 263 15.96 -22.45 -24.40
C GLU A 263 15.63 -21.47 -25.54
N GLY A 264 15.18 -20.27 -25.18
CA GLY A 264 14.77 -19.23 -26.10
C GLY A 264 15.59 -17.95 -25.88
N ALA A 265 15.79 -17.18 -26.95
CA ALA A 265 16.39 -15.85 -26.84
C ALA A 265 15.38 -14.86 -26.22
N ILE A 266 15.88 -13.94 -25.40
CA ILE A 266 15.08 -12.86 -24.80
C ILE A 266 14.59 -11.95 -25.94
N ASN A 267 13.29 -11.66 -25.95
CA ASN A 267 12.74 -10.66 -26.86
C ASN A 267 13.22 -9.25 -26.43
N ASP A 268 13.75 -8.47 -27.36
CA ASP A 268 14.32 -7.14 -27.12
C ASP A 268 13.31 -6.17 -26.47
N GLU A 269 12.01 -6.34 -26.74
CA GLU A 269 10.95 -5.54 -26.12
C GLU A 269 10.84 -5.77 -24.60
N VAL A 270 10.95 -7.01 -24.15
CA VAL A 270 10.89 -7.37 -22.73
C VAL A 270 12.10 -6.81 -21.99
N LYS A 271 13.27 -6.85 -22.63
CA LYS A 271 14.50 -6.25 -22.11
C LYS A 271 14.37 -4.72 -21.96
N ASN A 272 13.76 -4.06 -22.95
CA ASN A 272 13.54 -2.63 -22.93
C ASN A 272 12.55 -2.22 -21.82
N GLU A 273 11.43 -2.90 -21.67
CA GLU A 273 10.47 -2.61 -20.58
C GLU A 273 11.06 -2.92 -19.20
N PHE A 274 11.83 -4.00 -19.04
CA PHE A 274 12.52 -4.29 -17.78
C PHE A 274 13.53 -3.19 -17.42
N SER A 275 14.31 -2.71 -18.39
CA SER A 275 15.26 -1.61 -18.18
C SER A 275 14.57 -0.31 -17.78
N LYS A 276 13.39 -0.04 -18.35
CA LYS A 276 12.54 1.11 -18.01
C LYS A 276 12.02 1.01 -16.58
N ILE A 277 11.52 -0.16 -16.16
CA ILE A 277 11.05 -0.40 -14.79
C ILE A 277 12.19 -0.28 -13.78
N LEU A 278 13.37 -0.84 -14.09
CA LEU A 278 14.56 -0.71 -13.24
C LEU A 278 14.99 0.76 -13.09
N SER A 279 14.96 1.53 -14.18
CA SER A 279 15.30 2.95 -14.16
C SER A 279 14.33 3.75 -13.28
N ALA A 280 13.03 3.45 -13.38
CA ALA A 280 11.96 4.09 -12.61
C ALA A 280 11.93 3.69 -11.12
N SER A 281 12.58 2.59 -10.73
CA SER A 281 12.61 2.15 -9.34
C SER A 281 13.43 3.10 -8.44
N THR A 282 12.98 3.30 -7.20
CA THR A 282 13.66 4.14 -6.19
C THR A 282 14.78 3.41 -5.43
N SER A 283 15.12 2.18 -5.84
CA SER A 283 16.13 1.34 -5.20
C SER A 283 17.57 1.87 -5.43
N SER A 284 18.51 1.46 -4.58
CA SER A 284 19.91 1.89 -4.68
C SER A 284 20.58 1.40 -5.97
N GLN A 285 21.56 2.15 -6.47
CA GLN A 285 22.24 1.86 -7.73
C GLN A 285 22.85 0.45 -7.76
N ARG A 286 23.45 0.00 -6.65
CA ARG A 286 23.98 -1.36 -6.48
C ARG A 286 22.93 -2.45 -6.70
N VAL A 287 21.69 -2.22 -6.26
CA VAL A 287 20.58 -3.17 -6.44
C VAL A 287 20.13 -3.20 -7.90
N LYS A 288 20.12 -2.04 -8.58
CA LYS A 288 19.81 -1.96 -10.01
C LYS A 288 20.85 -2.70 -10.86
N ASP A 289 22.13 -2.50 -10.57
CA ASP A 289 23.23 -3.16 -11.29
C ASP A 289 23.21 -4.68 -11.05
N MET A 290 22.94 -5.11 -9.80
CA MET A 290 22.77 -6.53 -9.47
C MET A 290 21.56 -7.13 -10.19
N ALA A 291 20.41 -6.46 -10.18
CA ALA A 291 19.20 -6.93 -10.85
C ALA A 291 19.38 -7.05 -12.37
N HIS A 292 20.10 -6.10 -12.98
CA HIS A 292 20.46 -6.19 -14.39
C HIS A 292 21.41 -7.37 -14.66
N SER A 293 22.42 -7.59 -13.81
CA SER A 293 23.35 -8.72 -13.95
C SER A 293 22.63 -10.07 -13.84
N LEU A 294 21.65 -10.18 -12.93
CA LEU A 294 20.83 -11.39 -12.77
C LEU A 294 19.90 -11.60 -13.95
N PHE A 295 19.29 -10.55 -14.50
CA PHE A 295 18.44 -10.65 -15.67
C PHE A 295 19.20 -11.14 -16.92
N VAL A 296 20.45 -10.72 -17.09
CA VAL A 296 21.30 -11.17 -18.21
C VAL A 296 21.84 -12.59 -17.99
N SER A 297 22.06 -13.01 -16.74
CA SER A 297 22.67 -14.32 -16.44
C SER A 297 21.68 -15.49 -16.47
N HIS A 298 20.38 -15.24 -16.39
CA HIS A 298 19.37 -16.31 -16.40
C HIS A 298 18.96 -16.67 -17.83
N SER A 299 19.00 -17.96 -18.14
CA SER A 299 18.47 -18.52 -19.39
C SER A 299 16.94 -18.53 -19.34
N PHE A 300 16.30 -17.87 -20.29
CA PHE A 300 14.85 -17.88 -20.44
C PHE A 300 14.46 -19.09 -21.28
N GLN A 301 13.45 -19.83 -20.82
CA GLN A 301 12.91 -20.96 -21.56
C GLN A 301 11.51 -20.61 -22.04
N THR A 302 11.23 -20.89 -23.31
CA THR A 302 9.94 -20.60 -23.96
C THR A 302 9.31 -21.89 -24.43
N ILE A 303 7.99 -21.99 -24.29
CA ILE A 303 7.19 -23.07 -24.87
C ILE A 303 6.67 -22.55 -26.21
N LYS A 304 7.19 -23.09 -27.31
CA LYS A 304 6.50 -22.99 -28.61
C LYS A 304 5.49 -24.13 -28.66
N MET A 305 4.23 -23.86 -28.38
CA MET A 305 3.18 -24.77 -28.82
C MET A 305 3.15 -24.76 -30.35
N GLN A 306 3.17 -25.94 -30.96
CA GLN A 306 2.87 -26.11 -32.39
C GLN A 306 1.41 -25.78 -32.66
#